data_AF-A0A1B6JMA3-F1
#
_entry.id   AF-A0A1B6JMA3-F1
#
_cell.length_a   1.000
_cell.length_b   1.000
_cell.length_c   1.000
_cell.angle_alpha   90.00
_cell.angle_beta   90.00
_cell.angle_gamma   90.00
#
_symmetry.space_group_name_H-M   'P 1'
#
loop_
_entity.id
_entity.type
_entity.pdbx_description
1 polymer ?
#
loop_
_entity_poly.entity_id
_entity_poly.type
_entity_poly.pdbx_seq_one_letter_code
_entity_poly.pdbx_strand_id
1 'polypeptide(L)'
;LCLLLEQFYRTRVSDRFFFERGDPHTGFTPEQLAEIRKSSFSRLMCDNSDNVYQMQPRGFEVISHTNQLVACQDASTIPIVDLSAWKDAHGPVHTGPFYGKK
;
A
#
# COMPACT_ATOMS: atom_id res chain seq x y z
N LEU A 1 -22.53 12.20 11.85
CA LEU A 1 -21.62 12.31 10.68
C LEU A 1 -20.71 13.54 10.75
N CYS A 2 -21.20 14.73 11.16
CA CYS A 2 -20.42 15.99 11.24
C CYS A 2 -19.05 15.86 11.91
N LEU A 3 -18.97 15.37 13.16
CA LEU A 3 -17.71 15.27 13.90
C LEU A 3 -16.67 14.36 13.23
N LEU A 4 -17.10 13.22 12.68
CA LEU A 4 -16.20 12.26 12.04
C LEU A 4 -15.66 12.83 10.72
N LEU A 5 -16.52 13.38 9.86
CA LEU A 5 -16.09 13.94 8.58
C LEU A 5 -15.14 15.12 8.78
N GLU A 6 -15.46 16.02 9.71
CA GLU A 6 -14.62 17.17 10.01
C GLU A 6 -13.23 16.72 10.50
N GLN A 7 -13.18 15.72 11.39
CA GLN A 7 -11.92 15.20 11.90
C GLN A 7 -11.09 14.54 10.79
N PHE A 8 -11.67 13.66 9.97
CA PHE A 8 -10.95 13.02 8.87
C PHE A 8 -10.48 14.03 7.81
N TYR A 9 -11.31 15.03 7.49
CA TYR A 9 -10.96 16.09 6.57
C TYR A 9 -9.74 16.88 7.08
N ARG A 10 -9.81 17.37 8.33
CA ARG A 10 -8.72 18.15 8.94
C ARG A 10 -7.43 17.36 8.98
N THR A 11 -7.47 16.10 9.43
CA THR A 11 -6.29 15.22 9.46
C THR A 11 -5.67 15.06 8.08
N ARG A 12 -6.48 14.83 7.03
CA ARG A 12 -5.98 14.67 5.66
C ARG A 12 -5.31 15.93 5.12
N VAL A 13 -5.97 17.09 5.24
CA VAL A 13 -5.47 18.32 4.60
C VAL A 13 -4.33 18.97 5.38
N SER A 14 -4.26 18.78 6.70
CA SER A 14 -3.20 19.34 7.54
C SER A 14 -1.91 18.52 7.55
N ASP A 15 -1.96 17.26 7.12
CA ASP A 15 -0.79 16.37 7.15
C ASP A 15 0.14 16.61 5.96
N ARG A 16 1.29 17.23 6.25
CA ARG A 16 2.36 17.52 5.27
C ARG A 16 2.79 16.29 4.46
N PHE A 17 2.66 15.09 5.02
CA PHE A 17 3.11 13.85 4.41
C PHE A 17 1.95 12.95 3.98
N PHE A 18 0.74 13.49 3.86
CA PHE A 18 -0.39 12.74 3.31
C PHE A 18 -0.04 12.16 1.93
N PHE A 19 -0.23 10.85 1.75
CA PHE A 19 0.37 10.09 0.64
C PHE A 19 -0.04 10.56 -0.77
N GLU A 20 -1.21 11.16 -0.94
CA GLU A 20 -1.64 11.69 -2.25
C GLU A 20 -1.22 13.14 -2.51
N ARG A 21 -0.43 13.72 -1.61
CA ARG A 21 0.06 15.09 -1.78
C ARG A 21 1.05 15.12 -2.93
N GLY A 22 0.72 15.85 -4.00
CA GLY A 22 1.59 16.08 -5.16
C GLY A 22 2.71 17.09 -4.92
N ASP A 23 3.29 17.12 -3.72
CA ASP A 23 4.40 18.01 -3.37
C ASP A 23 5.73 17.38 -3.80
N PRO A 24 6.60 18.06 -4.57
CA PRO A 24 7.84 17.46 -5.08
C PRO A 24 8.88 17.08 -4.02
N HIS A 25 8.78 17.63 -2.80
CA HIS A 25 9.76 17.41 -1.73
C HIS A 25 9.31 16.38 -0.70
N THR A 26 8.01 16.10 -0.62
CA THR A 26 7.41 15.24 0.42
C THR A 26 6.45 14.18 -0.11
N GLY A 27 5.95 14.36 -1.33
CA GLY A 27 5.06 13.43 -1.98
C GLY A 27 5.78 12.24 -2.60
N PHE A 28 5.01 11.18 -2.87
CA PHE A 28 5.47 10.05 -3.66
C PHE A 28 5.58 10.42 -5.15
N THR A 29 6.44 9.73 -5.89
CA THR A 29 6.43 9.86 -7.36
C THR A 29 5.12 9.31 -7.94
N PRO A 30 4.74 9.71 -9.17
CA PRO A 30 3.54 9.16 -9.82
C PRO A 30 3.52 7.63 -9.88
N GLU A 31 4.67 7.00 -10.11
CA GLU A 31 4.83 5.54 -10.17
C GLU A 31 4.62 4.90 -8.80
N GLN A 32 5.24 5.48 -7.76
CA GLN A 32 5.04 5.03 -6.38
C GLN A 32 3.58 5.18 -5.94
N LEU A 33 2.94 6.30 -6.25
CA LEU A 33 1.53 6.52 -5.91
C LEU A 33 0.60 5.53 -6.64
N ALA A 34 0.91 5.16 -7.89
CA ALA A 34 0.17 4.14 -8.62
C ALA A 34 0.23 2.78 -7.92
N GLU A 35 1.37 2.40 -7.36
CA GLU A 35 1.53 1.15 -6.62
C GLU A 35 0.85 1.20 -5.25
N ILE A 36 0.95 2.31 -4.51
CA ILE A 36 0.22 2.48 -3.23
C ILE A 36 -1.29 2.31 -3.43
N ARG A 37 -1.85 2.85 -4.52
CA ARG A 37 -3.29 2.76 -4.83
C ARG A 37 -3.78 1.34 -5.14
N LYS A 38 -2.89 0.40 -5.42
CA LYS A 38 -3.24 -1.03 -5.56
C LYS A 38 -3.41 -1.73 -4.21
N SER A 39 -2.92 -1.13 -3.12
CA SER A 39 -3.04 -1.73 -1.79
C SER A 39 -4.49 -1.93 -1.38
N SER A 40 -4.75 -3.03 -0.70
CA SER A 40 -6.06 -3.38 -0.16
C SER A 40 -5.90 -4.17 1.13
N PHE A 41 -6.92 -4.15 2.00
CA PHE A 41 -6.92 -5.00 3.19
C PHE A 41 -6.81 -6.49 2.82
N SER A 42 -7.42 -6.89 1.70
CA SER A 42 -7.35 -8.26 1.18
C SER A 42 -5.93 -8.66 0.80
N ARG A 43 -5.20 -7.78 0.10
CA ARG A 43 -3.78 -8.00 -0.20
C ARG A 43 -2.93 -8.08 1.07
N LEU A 44 -3.15 -7.17 2.02
CA LEU A 44 -2.45 -7.18 3.31
C LEU A 44 -2.61 -8.53 4.03
N MET A 45 -3.83 -9.06 4.11
CA MET A 45 -4.08 -10.35 4.73
C MET A 45 -3.44 -11.52 3.96
N CYS A 46 -3.55 -11.50 2.62
CA CYS A 46 -2.96 -12.53 1.76
C CYS A 46 -1.42 -12.58 1.85
N ASP A 47 -0.74 -11.45 2.06
CA ASP A 47 0.73 -11.40 2.17
C ASP A 47 1.26 -11.77 3.56
N ASN A 48 0.46 -11.56 4.62
CA ASN A 48 0.96 -11.55 6.00
C ASN A 48 0.31 -12.60 6.92
N SER A 49 -0.54 -13.48 6.40
CA SER A 49 -1.22 -14.49 7.22
C SER A 49 -0.85 -15.91 6.78
N ASP A 50 -0.41 -16.74 7.72
CA ASP A 50 0.10 -18.09 7.43
C ASP A 50 -0.93 -19.04 6.79
N ASN A 51 -2.22 -18.84 7.04
CA ASN A 51 -3.29 -19.74 6.60
C ASN A 51 -4.38 -19.05 5.78
N VAL A 52 -4.05 -17.92 5.13
CA VAL A 52 -4.98 -17.20 4.25
C VAL A 52 -4.54 -17.39 2.80
N TYR A 53 -5.16 -18.36 2.13
CA TYR A 53 -4.91 -18.65 0.71
C TYR A 53 -5.97 -18.06 -0.22
N GLN A 54 -7.10 -17.63 0.33
CA GLN A 54 -8.19 -16.99 -0.38
C GLN A 54 -8.73 -15.80 0.43
N MET A 55 -9.10 -14.73 -0.26
CA MET A 55 -9.73 -13.54 0.32
C MET A 55 -10.78 -12.99 -0.63
N GLN A 56 -11.76 -12.29 -0.10
CA GLN A 56 -12.69 -11.49 -0.89
C GLN A 56 -12.02 -10.18 -1.33
N PRO A 57 -12.27 -9.63 -2.54
CA PRO A 57 -11.60 -8.43 -3.02
C PRO A 57 -11.84 -7.18 -2.17
N ARG A 58 -13.06 -7.03 -1.63
CA ARG A 58 -13.44 -5.92 -0.76
C ARG A 58 -13.38 -6.39 0.69
N GLY A 59 -12.19 -6.30 1.29
CA GLY A 59 -11.87 -6.92 2.59
C GLY A 59 -12.70 -6.45 3.80
N PHE A 60 -13.30 -5.25 3.75
CA PHE A 60 -14.20 -4.75 4.80
C PHE A 60 -15.68 -5.11 4.56
N GLU A 61 -16.02 -5.65 3.38
CA GLU A 61 -17.36 -6.13 3.08
C GLU A 61 -17.47 -7.63 3.37
N VAL A 62 -18.71 -8.07 3.65
CA VAL A 62 -19.01 -9.49 3.82
C VAL A 62 -18.81 -10.24 2.50
N ILE A 63 -18.48 -11.53 2.63
CA ILE A 63 -18.41 -12.45 1.49
C ILE A 63 -19.81 -12.56 0.90
N SER A 64 -19.92 -12.40 -0.43
CA SER A 64 -21.19 -12.45 -1.14
C SER A 64 -20.99 -12.81 -2.60
N HIS A 65 -22.08 -12.96 -3.37
CA HIS A 65 -22.00 -13.25 -4.80
C HIS A 65 -21.23 -12.19 -5.61
N THR A 66 -21.17 -10.94 -5.14
CA THR A 66 -20.42 -9.83 -5.77
C THR A 66 -19.07 -9.55 -5.08
N ASN A 67 -18.72 -10.32 -4.05
CA ASN A 67 -17.49 -10.21 -3.26
C ASN A 67 -17.04 -11.61 -2.82
N GLN A 68 -16.87 -12.51 -3.80
CA GLN A 68 -16.58 -13.91 -3.54
C GLN A 68 -15.12 -14.08 -3.08
N LEU A 69 -14.84 -15.16 -2.37
CA LEU A 69 -13.47 -15.57 -2.09
C LEU A 69 -12.78 -15.92 -3.41
N VAL A 70 -11.62 -15.32 -3.64
CA VAL A 70 -10.72 -15.63 -4.76
C VAL A 70 -9.37 -16.04 -4.21
N ALA A 71 -8.59 -16.77 -5.01
CA ALA A 71 -7.22 -17.14 -4.63
C ALA A 71 -6.36 -15.88 -4.42
N CYS A 72 -5.53 -15.87 -3.38
CA CYS A 72 -4.60 -14.77 -3.12
C CYS A 72 -3.58 -14.54 -4.26
N GLN A 73 -3.39 -15.52 -5.13
CA GLN A 73 -2.56 -15.45 -6.34
C GLN A 73 -3.28 -14.81 -7.53
N ASP A 74 -4.60 -14.60 -7.46
CA ASP A 74 -5.34 -13.88 -8.50
C ASP A 74 -5.07 -12.37 -8.40
N ALA A 75 -3.95 -11.96 -8.97
CA ALA A 75 -3.50 -10.58 -9.01
C ALA A 75 -4.41 -9.66 -9.86
N SER A 76 -5.32 -10.21 -10.67
CA SER A 76 -6.30 -9.42 -11.43
C SER A 76 -7.42 -8.90 -10.53
N THR A 77 -7.78 -9.67 -9.50
CA THR A 77 -8.86 -9.33 -8.57
C THR A 77 -8.32 -8.78 -7.24
N ILE A 78 -7.16 -9.27 -6.77
CA ILE A 78 -6.45 -8.76 -5.59
C ILE A 78 -5.05 -8.30 -6.04
N PRO A 79 -4.91 -7.06 -6.52
CA PRO A 79 -3.65 -6.54 -7.03
C PRO A 79 -2.48 -6.67 -6.05
N ILE A 80 -1.31 -6.98 -6.60
CA ILE A 80 -0.05 -7.00 -5.86
C ILE A 80 0.57 -5.60 -5.94
N VAL A 81 1.06 -5.10 -4.81
CA VAL A 81 1.83 -3.85 -4.74
C VAL A 81 3.25 -4.14 -5.20
N ASP A 82 3.68 -3.53 -6.30
CA ASP A 82 5.06 -3.64 -6.76
C ASP A 82 5.94 -2.57 -6.09
N LEU A 83 6.93 -3.01 -5.32
CA LEU A 83 7.87 -2.11 -4.64
C LEU A 83 9.08 -1.73 -5.51
N SER A 84 9.11 -2.13 -6.77
CA SER A 84 10.20 -1.79 -7.70
C SER A 84 10.37 -0.29 -7.91
N ALA A 85 9.32 0.52 -7.74
CA ALA A 85 9.34 1.98 -7.82
C ALA A 85 10.09 2.68 -6.66
N TRP A 86 10.52 1.93 -5.63
CA TRP A 86 11.35 2.41 -4.53
C TRP A 86 12.83 2.04 -4.68
N LYS A 87 13.22 1.43 -5.80
CA LYS A 87 14.63 1.17 -6.07
C LYS A 87 15.36 2.50 -6.26
N ASP A 88 16.35 2.76 -5.41
CA ASP A 88 17.26 3.87 -5.60
C ASP A 88 18.10 3.65 -6.87
N ALA A 89 18.14 4.66 -7.76
CA ALA A 89 19.02 4.65 -8.94
C ALA A 89 20.51 4.52 -8.57
N HIS A 90 20.83 4.94 -7.34
CA HIS A 90 22.11 4.71 -6.69
C HIS A 90 21.88 3.76 -5.52
N GLY A 91 21.70 2.46 -5.81
CA GLY A 91 21.99 1.45 -4.80
C GLY A 91 23.39 1.75 -4.22
N PRO A 92 23.66 1.45 -2.95
CA PRO A 92 24.95 1.81 -2.36
C PRO A 92 26.04 1.18 -3.21
N VAL A 93 26.78 2.03 -3.95
CA VAL A 93 28.15 1.71 -4.28
C VAL A 93 28.84 1.71 -2.92
N HIS A 94 28.89 0.55 -2.28
CA HIS A 94 29.72 0.32 -1.11
C HIS A 94 31.19 0.42 -1.55
N THR A 95 31.69 1.64 -1.75
CA THR A 95 33.13 1.95 -1.83
C THR A 95 33.67 2.45 -0.48
N GLY A 96 32.89 2.31 0.59
CA GLY A 96 33.32 2.55 1.97
C GLY A 96 33.37 1.24 2.77
N PRO A 97 34.33 1.08 3.70
CA PRO A 97 34.44 -0.13 4.50
C PRO A 97 33.18 -0.30 5.35
N PHE A 98 32.60 -1.50 5.24
CA PHE A 98 31.50 -2.03 6.04
C PHE A 98 31.46 -1.49 7.49
N TYR A 99 30.51 -0.60 7.77
CA TYR A 99 29.84 -0.52 9.07
C TYR A 99 28.46 -1.13 8.83
N GLY A 100 28.06 -2.28 9.33
CA GLY A 100 28.52 -3.10 10.42
C GLY A 100 27.23 -3.78 10.89
N LYS A 101 27.13 -5.11 10.71
CA LYS A 101 26.06 -5.89 11.33
C LYS A 101 26.11 -5.67 12.84
N LYS A 102 24.96 -5.36 13.44
CA LYS A 102 24.65 -5.75 14.81
C LYS A 102 23.40 -6.61 14.75
#